data_AF-A0A955Z080-F1
#
_entry.id   AF-A0A955Z080-F1
#
_cell.length_a   1.000
_cell.length_b   1.000
_cell.length_c   1.000
_cell.angle_alpha   90.00
_cell.angle_beta   90.00
_cell.angle_gamma   90.00
#
_symmetry.space_group_name_H-M   'P 1'
#
loop_
_entity.id
_entity.type
_entity.pdbx_description
1 polymer ?
#
loop_
_entity_poly.entity_id
_entity_poly.type
_entity_poly.pdbx_seq_one_letter_code
_entity_poly.pdbx_strand_id
1 'polypeptide(L)'
;MMRPGESRRPERGAAAWVIAASFVAATAALAGPTGCHSRSPGKPIETCTRACEIRAERQCSSDECARGCELILDRIVEREADTVIQCVASVARRCGDAIWAICAARVGPHADGGPPAPEPLPMEDEE
;
A
#
# COMPACT_ATOMS: atom_id res chain seq x y z
N MET A 1 -10.39 43.33 32.62
CA MET A 1 -9.94 41.94 32.91
C MET A 1 -9.20 41.43 31.68
N MET A 2 -7.87 41.43 31.72
CA MET A 2 -6.94 40.98 30.68
C MET A 2 -5.67 40.50 31.40
N ARG A 3 -5.09 39.36 31.00
CA ARG A 3 -3.74 38.95 31.39
C ARG A 3 -2.99 38.46 30.16
N PRO A 4 -1.99 39.22 29.68
CA PRO A 4 -0.91 38.69 28.86
C PRO A 4 0.37 38.59 29.72
N GLY A 5 0.86 37.37 29.91
CA GLY A 5 2.13 37.07 30.57
C GLY A 5 3.15 36.64 29.53
N GLU A 6 3.98 37.59 29.11
CA GLU A 6 5.10 37.45 28.20
C GLU A 6 6.42 37.22 28.97
N SER A 7 7.35 36.52 28.30
CA SER A 7 8.80 36.53 28.50
C SER A 7 9.38 35.63 29.61
N ARG A 8 10.26 34.70 29.20
CA ARG A 8 11.72 34.98 29.10
C ARG A 8 12.46 33.80 28.45
N ARG A 9 13.13 34.07 27.32
CA ARG A 9 14.29 33.29 26.85
C ARG A 9 15.49 33.57 27.77
N PRO A 10 16.35 32.59 28.02
CA PRO A 10 17.76 32.81 28.27
C PRO A 10 18.62 32.46 27.05
N GLU A 11 19.85 32.91 27.13
CA GLU A 11 20.72 33.29 26.03
C GLU A 11 21.73 32.21 25.62
N ARG A 12 22.14 32.32 24.35
CA ARG A 12 23.43 31.98 23.74
C ARG A 12 24.54 31.49 24.68
N GLY A 13 25.09 30.32 24.34
CA GLY A 13 26.46 29.92 24.71
C GLY A 13 27.01 28.96 23.67
N ALA A 14 27.85 29.46 22.75
CA ALA A 14 28.71 28.64 21.92
C ALA A 14 29.88 28.14 22.78
N ALA A 15 30.10 26.83 22.84
CA ALA A 15 31.37 26.26 23.26
C ALA A 15 31.53 24.89 22.62
N ALA A 16 32.55 24.80 21.77
CA ALA A 16 32.89 23.64 20.99
C ALA A 16 33.98 22.82 21.72
N TRP A 17 33.95 21.50 21.50
CA TRP A 17 35.05 20.52 21.60
C TRP A 17 35.77 20.30 22.93
N VAL A 18 35.61 19.11 23.51
CA VAL A 18 36.74 18.22 23.89
C VAL A 18 36.33 16.76 23.68
N ILE A 19 37.16 16.03 22.94
CA ILE A 19 37.11 14.59 22.65
C ILE A 19 37.83 13.83 23.77
N ALA A 20 37.26 12.73 24.27
CA ALA A 20 37.91 11.54 24.87
C ALA A 20 36.89 10.83 25.79
N ALA A 21 36.75 9.52 25.88
CA ALA A 21 37.37 8.37 25.24
C ALA A 21 36.44 7.15 25.42
N SER A 22 36.51 6.23 24.46
CA SER A 22 36.35 4.77 24.58
C SER A 22 35.34 4.19 25.58
N PHE A 23 34.21 3.73 25.06
CA PHE A 23 33.68 2.41 25.44
C PHE A 23 33.30 1.66 24.16
N VAL A 24 34.23 0.80 23.71
CA VAL A 24 33.93 -0.28 22.77
C VAL A 24 33.05 -1.27 23.52
N ALA A 25 31.73 -1.14 23.38
CA ALA A 25 30.80 -2.20 23.74
C ALA A 25 30.39 -2.89 22.43
N ALA A 26 31.12 -3.94 22.07
CA ALA A 26 30.69 -4.86 21.04
C ALA A 26 29.46 -5.63 21.55
N THR A 27 28.28 -5.05 21.39
CA THR A 27 27.03 -5.78 21.56
C THR A 27 26.86 -6.69 20.34
N ALA A 28 27.05 -7.98 20.57
CA ALA A 28 26.75 -9.04 19.62
C ALA A 28 25.27 -8.94 19.20
N ALA A 29 25.02 -8.31 18.05
CA ALA A 29 23.74 -8.39 17.39
C ALA A 29 23.62 -9.80 16.79
N LEU A 30 23.00 -10.70 17.56
CA LEU A 30 22.46 -11.94 17.02
C LEU A 30 21.43 -11.55 15.96
N ALA A 31 21.85 -11.53 14.71
CA ALA A 31 20.97 -11.56 13.56
C ALA A 31 20.25 -12.92 13.59
N GLY A 32 19.12 -12.96 14.30
CA GLY A 32 18.20 -14.08 14.20
C GLY A 32 17.74 -14.23 12.75
N PRO A 33 17.51 -15.47 12.27
CA PRO A 33 16.94 -15.65 10.96
C PRO A 33 15.59 -14.93 10.94
N THR A 34 15.47 -13.91 10.10
CA THR A 34 14.16 -13.46 9.62
C THR A 34 13.60 -14.63 8.83
N GLY A 35 12.96 -15.57 9.53
CA GLY A 35 12.16 -16.58 8.88
C GLY A 35 11.15 -15.83 8.03
N CYS A 36 11.25 -15.97 6.71
CA CYS A 36 10.17 -15.59 5.82
C CYS A 36 8.94 -16.34 6.35
N HIS A 37 8.03 -15.63 7.02
CA HIS A 37 6.73 -16.18 7.33
C HIS A 37 6.08 -16.43 5.97
N SER A 38 6.18 -17.66 5.48
CA SER A 38 5.34 -18.24 4.46
C SER A 38 3.93 -18.31 5.06
N ARG A 39 3.32 -17.12 5.19
CA ARG A 39 1.90 -17.00 5.46
C ARG A 39 1.25 -17.61 4.25
N SER A 40 0.71 -18.82 4.43
CA SER A 40 -0.10 -19.47 3.42
C SER A 40 -1.08 -18.42 2.91
N PRO A 41 -1.17 -18.19 1.59
CA PRO A 41 -2.03 -17.14 1.07
C PRO A 41 -3.42 -17.40 1.64
N GLY A 42 -3.97 -16.39 2.33
CA GLY A 42 -5.35 -16.42 2.78
C GLY A 42 -6.26 -16.57 1.56
N LYS A 43 -7.56 -16.75 1.78
CA LYS A 43 -8.48 -16.80 0.64
C LYS A 43 -8.28 -15.52 -0.22
N PRO A 44 -8.36 -15.61 -1.56
CA PRO A 44 -8.06 -14.46 -2.42
C PRO A 44 -8.86 -13.21 -2.04
N ILE A 45 -10.13 -13.38 -1.69
CA ILE A 45 -11.01 -12.31 -1.18
C ILE A 45 -10.47 -11.71 0.13
N GLU A 46 -10.11 -12.52 1.12
CA GLU A 46 -9.58 -12.03 2.40
C GLU A 46 -8.27 -11.25 2.22
N THR A 47 -7.45 -11.65 1.24
CA THR A 47 -6.23 -10.95 0.87
C THR A 47 -6.54 -9.60 0.23
N CYS A 48 -7.52 -9.55 -0.68
CA CYS A 48 -8.03 -8.29 -1.26
C CYS A 48 -8.59 -7.37 -0.17
N THR A 49 -9.45 -7.88 0.72
CA THR A 49 -10.10 -7.08 1.78
C THR A 49 -9.06 -6.44 2.67
N ARG A 50 -8.07 -7.21 3.14
CA ARG A 50 -6.98 -6.67 3.97
C ARG A 50 -6.17 -5.60 3.24
N ALA A 51 -5.88 -5.81 1.96
CA ALA A 51 -5.15 -4.83 1.16
C ALA A 51 -5.96 -3.52 0.99
N CYS A 52 -7.27 -3.63 0.79
CA CYS A 52 -8.19 -2.49 0.73
C CYS A 52 -8.22 -1.73 2.05
N GLU A 53 -8.38 -2.42 3.18
CA GLU A 53 -8.41 -1.81 4.52
C GLU A 53 -7.14 -1.01 4.81
N ILE A 54 -5.98 -1.48 4.34
CA ILE A 54 -4.69 -0.80 4.53
C ILE A 54 -4.58 0.42 3.60
N ARG A 55 -4.96 0.29 2.33
CA ARG A 55 -4.65 1.31 1.30
C ARG A 55 -5.75 2.35 1.13
N ALA A 56 -6.99 2.01 1.45
CA ALA A 56 -8.16 2.86 1.30
C ALA A 56 -8.84 3.17 2.65
N GLU A 57 -8.09 3.08 3.76
CA GLU A 57 -8.59 3.28 5.14
C GLU A 57 -9.36 4.60 5.33
N ARG A 58 -9.05 5.61 4.52
CA ARG A 58 -9.64 6.95 4.62
C ARG A 58 -10.95 7.08 3.85
N GLN A 59 -11.19 6.18 2.89
CA GLN A 59 -12.28 6.23 1.94
C GLN A 59 -13.32 5.12 2.20
N CYS A 60 -12.85 3.94 2.63
CA CYS A 60 -13.65 2.73 2.76
C CYS A 60 -13.76 2.29 4.22
N SER A 61 -14.94 1.82 4.62
CA SER A 61 -15.07 0.96 5.80
C SER A 61 -14.62 -0.47 5.50
N SER A 62 -14.42 -1.29 6.55
CA SER A 62 -14.12 -2.73 6.40
C SER A 62 -15.22 -3.47 5.62
N ASP A 63 -16.50 -3.19 5.90
CA ASP A 63 -17.63 -3.78 5.16
C ASP A 63 -17.66 -3.38 3.68
N GLU A 64 -17.31 -2.14 3.37
CA GLU A 64 -17.20 -1.66 1.99
C GLU A 64 -16.03 -2.32 1.24
N CYS A 65 -14.90 -2.55 1.92
CA CYS A 65 -13.79 -3.33 1.38
C CYS A 65 -14.18 -4.79 1.12
N ALA A 66 -14.86 -5.45 2.07
CA ALA A 66 -15.30 -6.83 1.90
C ALA A 66 -16.26 -6.98 0.71
N ARG A 67 -17.30 -6.13 0.66
CA ARG A 67 -18.29 -6.13 -0.43
C ARG A 67 -17.66 -5.78 -1.78
N GLY A 68 -16.75 -4.81 -1.80
CA GLY A 68 -16.03 -4.41 -3.01
C GLY A 68 -15.15 -5.52 -3.57
N CYS A 69 -14.40 -6.23 -2.72
CA CYS A 69 -13.59 -7.36 -3.13
C CYS A 69 -14.41 -8.56 -3.65
N GLU A 70 -15.63 -8.76 -3.13
CA GLU A 70 -16.58 -9.72 -3.70
C GLU A 70 -17.13 -9.29 -5.07
N LEU A 71 -17.17 -7.98 -5.35
CA LEU A 71 -17.64 -7.45 -6.64
C LEU A 71 -16.61 -7.64 -7.78
N ILE A 72 -15.33 -7.73 -7.46
CA ILE A 72 -14.22 -7.74 -8.43
C ILE A 72 -13.48 -9.09 -8.49
N LEU A 73 -14.21 -10.20 -8.30
CA LEU A 73 -13.64 -11.54 -8.26
C LEU A 73 -12.82 -11.90 -9.49
N ASP A 74 -13.28 -11.45 -10.66
CA ASP A 74 -12.57 -11.59 -11.93
C ASP A 74 -11.20 -10.90 -11.86
N ARG A 75 -11.14 -9.64 -11.39
CA ARG A 75 -9.87 -8.92 -11.23
C ARG A 75 -8.96 -9.56 -10.17
N ILE A 76 -9.51 -10.19 -9.13
CA ILE A 76 -8.71 -10.95 -8.15
C ILE A 76 -8.05 -12.17 -8.82
N VAL A 77 -8.79 -12.91 -9.64
CA VAL A 77 -8.26 -14.08 -10.37
C VAL A 77 -7.17 -13.67 -11.35
N GLU A 78 -7.34 -12.54 -12.03
CA GLU A 78 -6.34 -11.97 -12.95
C GLU A 78 -5.16 -11.29 -12.23
N ARG A 79 -5.11 -11.30 -10.89
CA ARG A 79 -4.06 -10.66 -10.06
C ARG A 79 -4.02 -9.13 -10.20
N GLU A 80 -5.13 -8.51 -10.55
CA GLU A 80 -5.27 -7.08 -10.80
C GLU A 80 -5.92 -6.30 -9.64
N ALA A 81 -6.32 -6.99 -8.56
CA ALA A 81 -7.01 -6.41 -7.42
C ALA A 81 -6.29 -5.18 -6.82
N ASP A 82 -4.96 -5.21 -6.78
CA ASP A 82 -4.14 -4.11 -6.23
C ASP A 82 -4.32 -2.80 -7.03
N THR A 83 -4.39 -2.90 -8.35
CA THR A 83 -4.62 -1.76 -9.25
C THR A 83 -6.03 -1.20 -9.07
N VAL A 84 -7.03 -2.07 -8.88
CA VAL A 84 -8.40 -1.63 -8.58
C VAL A 84 -8.46 -0.90 -7.25
N ILE A 85 -7.84 -1.45 -6.19
CA ILE A 85 -7.78 -0.83 -4.85
C ILE A 85 -7.10 0.53 -4.93
N GLN A 86 -6.02 0.67 -5.71
CA GLN A 86 -5.34 1.95 -5.90
C GLN A 86 -6.25 2.99 -6.57
N CYS A 87 -7.05 2.59 -7.57
CA CYS A 87 -8.06 3.46 -8.15
C CYS A 87 -9.10 3.87 -7.10
N VAL A 88 -9.64 2.93 -6.32
CA VAL A 88 -10.65 3.21 -5.27
C VAL A 88 -10.10 4.20 -4.24
N ALA A 89 -8.87 3.99 -3.76
CA ALA A 89 -8.21 4.87 -2.79
C ALA A 89 -7.99 6.29 -3.30
N SER A 90 -7.91 6.48 -4.63
CA SER A 90 -7.71 7.79 -5.26
C SER A 90 -9.00 8.62 -5.36
N VAL A 91 -10.19 8.01 -5.22
CA VAL A 91 -11.46 8.72 -5.37
C VAL A 91 -11.88 9.34 -4.05
N ALA A 92 -12.16 10.66 -4.03
CA ALA A 92 -12.65 11.38 -2.85
C ALA A 92 -14.14 11.13 -2.54
N ARG A 93 -14.59 9.88 -2.59
CA ARG A 93 -15.97 9.43 -2.33
C ARG A 93 -15.94 8.18 -1.44
N ARG A 94 -17.08 7.87 -0.79
CA ARG A 94 -17.24 6.59 -0.08
C ARG A 94 -17.18 5.41 -1.05
N CYS A 95 -16.70 4.27 -0.57
CA CYS A 95 -16.43 3.07 -1.35
C CYS A 95 -17.70 2.27 -1.68
N GLY A 96 -18.62 2.89 -2.42
CA GLY A 96 -19.82 2.24 -2.93
C GLY A 96 -19.54 1.41 -4.19
N ASP A 97 -20.45 0.49 -4.48
CA ASP A 97 -20.37 -0.49 -5.57
C ASP A 97 -20.09 0.18 -6.94
N ALA A 98 -20.65 1.37 -7.18
CA ALA A 98 -20.42 2.13 -8.41
C ALA A 98 -18.95 2.53 -8.60
N ILE A 99 -18.24 2.94 -7.53
CA ILE A 99 -16.82 3.31 -7.61
C ILE A 99 -15.98 2.06 -7.87
N TRP A 100 -16.27 0.96 -7.18
CA TRP A 100 -15.62 -0.32 -7.42
C TRP A 100 -15.80 -0.79 -8.87
N ALA A 101 -17.02 -0.74 -9.40
CA ALA A 101 -17.31 -1.12 -10.78
C ALA A 101 -16.56 -0.24 -11.80
N ILE A 102 -16.55 1.08 -11.59
CA ILE A 102 -15.83 2.02 -12.47
C ILE A 102 -14.32 1.75 -12.44
N CYS A 103 -13.75 1.53 -11.25
CA CYS A 103 -12.33 1.25 -11.11
C CYS A 103 -11.97 -0.11 -11.72
N ALA A 104 -12.77 -1.15 -11.52
CA ALA A 104 -12.55 -2.45 -12.12
C ALA A 104 -12.61 -2.42 -13.65
N ALA A 105 -13.58 -1.70 -14.22
CA ALA A 105 -13.73 -1.58 -15.68
C ALA A 105 -12.55 -0.88 -16.37
N ARG A 106 -11.71 -0.15 -15.62
CA ARG A 106 -10.54 0.58 -16.14
C ARG A 106 -9.23 -0.18 -15.99
N VAL A 107 -9.28 -1.41 -15.49
CA VAL A 107 -8.09 -2.22 -15.23
C VAL A 107 -8.11 -3.45 -16.13
N GLY A 108 -6.93 -3.76 -16.69
CA GLY A 108 -6.68 -4.94 -17.49
C GLY A 108 -6.70 -4.72 -19.00
N PRO A 109 -6.47 -5.79 -19.78
CA PRO A 109 -6.24 -5.73 -21.23
C PRO A 109 -7.47 -5.30 -22.05
N HIS A 110 -8.64 -5.21 -21.42
CA HIS A 110 -9.89 -4.78 -22.04
C HIS A 110 -10.37 -3.40 -21.54
N ALA A 111 -9.55 -2.69 -20.77
CA ALA A 111 -9.91 -1.39 -20.22
C ALA A 111 -10.20 -0.32 -21.30
N ASP A 112 -9.63 -0.49 -22.49
CA ASP A 112 -9.83 0.36 -23.67
C ASP A 112 -10.99 -0.12 -24.57
N GLY A 113 -11.62 -1.25 -24.26
CA GLY A 113 -12.68 -1.87 -25.07
C GLY A 113 -12.17 -2.55 -26.34
N GLY A 114 -10.85 -2.67 -26.52
CA GLY A 114 -10.25 -3.37 -27.66
C GLY A 114 -10.30 -4.89 -27.52
N PRO A 115 -10.24 -5.63 -28.64
CA PRO A 115 -9.91 -7.05 -28.56
C PRO A 115 -8.53 -7.22 -27.89
N PRO A 116 -8.31 -8.31 -27.12
CA PRO A 116 -7.00 -8.55 -26.53
C PRO A 116 -5.94 -8.60 -27.64
N ALA A 117 -4.74 -8.12 -27.33
CA ALA A 117 -3.63 -8.23 -28.27
C ALA A 117 -3.45 -9.71 -28.70
N PRO A 118 -3.27 -9.99 -30.00
CA PRO A 118 -3.04 -11.34 -30.46
C PRO A 118 -1.81 -11.93 -29.78
N GLU A 119 -1.84 -13.23 -29.49
CA GLU A 119 -0.68 -13.92 -28.94
C GLU A 119 0.53 -13.74 -29.87
N PRO A 120 1.74 -13.51 -29.33
CA PRO A 120 2.94 -13.46 -30.15
C PRO A 120 3.06 -14.75 -30.96
N LEU A 121 3.30 -14.63 -32.26
CA LEU A 121 3.63 -15.80 -33.06
C LEU A 121 4.92 -16.43 -32.52
N PRO A 122 5.00 -17.77 -32.43
CA PRO A 122 6.27 -18.41 -32.14
C PRO A 122 7.28 -17.94 -33.18
N MET A 123 8.46 -17.50 -32.75
CA MET A 123 9.54 -17.25 -33.69
C MET A 123 9.89 -18.59 -34.29
N GLU A 124 9.59 -18.78 -35.57
CA GLU A 124 10.07 -19.94 -36.31
C GLU A 124 11.59 -19.83 -36.31
N ASP A 125 12.26 -20.79 -35.66
CA ASP A 125 13.71 -20.88 -35.69
C ASP A 125 14.11 -21.03 -37.16
N GLU A 126 14.68 -19.98 -37.76
CA GLU A 126 15.24 -20.00 -39.11
C GLU A 126 16.37 -21.04 -39.12
N GLU A 127 16.09 -22.23 -39.67
CA GLU A 127 17.04 -23.35 -39.85
C GLU A 127 18.10 -23.05 -40.93
#